data_AF-A0AAV5DXL2-F1
#
_entry.id   AF-A0AAV5DXL2-F1
#
_cell.length_a   1.000
_cell.length_b   1.000
_cell.length_c   1.000
_cell.angle_alpha   90.00
_cell.angle_beta   90.00
_cell.angle_gamma   90.00
#
_symmetry.space_group_name_H-M   'P 1'
#
loop_
_entity.id
_entity.type
_entity.pdbx_description
1 polymer ?
#
loop_
_entity_poly.entity_id
_entity_poly.type
_entity_poly.pdbx_seq_one_letter_code
_entity_poly.pdbx_strand_id
1 'polypeptide(L)'
;MVDGARIIEYFRGKSVLITGSTGFLGKILVEKILRVQPDVNKIYLLVRGIDAKQRVDEEVIGTELFGLLREKHGEEGFQQLVEEKVVALAGDIIYQNLGLETPMLEDLAKCIDVIVNIAATTNFYERYDVSLDVNVMGVKHLCEFAKQCARLKMLMHVSTAYVSGDREGLILEKPINLGESLRQGTYLDVDAELRLVREAKKELQLNAGDEDDASRTERKAMKELGIKRARHFGWSNTYVFTKAMGEMILGQLRGDMPVVIIRPSIITSVQADPLPGWMQGTRTIDTLIIGYAKQNLSCFLGDLSMVVDVIPGDMVVNAMMAAMAAHSEEKGVQAVYHCTSSLSNPATYSMLYEAGRRYFYENPRVGEDGKVIPTKEMYFFTTITRLRLYMMLAYKLPLEILHLVNLLLCGLFSRVYNDMNRKYKFVMLLVDIYGPFAFLKGCYDDMNLERLRMTMKMNTLEDQMFNFDPRTIHWEEYFYRIHIPGVLKYLCK
;
A
#
# COMPACT_ATOMS: atom_id res chain seq x y z
N MET A 1 -8.38 10.23 -27.59
CA MET A 1 -7.57 9.00 -27.56
C MET A 1 -6.25 9.33 -26.88
N VAL A 2 -5.85 8.50 -25.92
CA VAL A 2 -4.60 8.63 -25.15
C VAL A 2 -3.72 7.48 -25.58
N ASP A 3 -2.62 7.70 -26.28
CA ASP A 3 -1.65 6.65 -26.64
C ASP A 3 -0.33 6.86 -25.89
N GLY A 4 0.63 5.94 -26.05
CA GLY A 4 1.92 6.01 -25.35
C GLY A 4 2.64 7.33 -25.62
N ALA A 5 2.66 7.80 -26.86
CA ALA A 5 3.23 9.08 -27.26
C ALA A 5 2.57 10.26 -26.54
N ARG A 6 1.23 10.28 -26.44
CA ARG A 6 0.52 11.34 -25.70
C ARG A 6 0.80 11.28 -24.19
N ILE A 7 0.95 10.10 -23.60
CA ILE A 7 1.33 9.99 -22.17
C ILE A 7 2.74 10.55 -21.96
N ILE A 8 3.69 10.24 -22.84
CA ILE A 8 5.06 10.76 -22.78
C ILE A 8 5.05 12.28 -22.94
N GLU A 9 4.39 12.79 -23.98
CA GLU A 9 4.34 14.21 -24.30
C GLU A 9 3.64 15.01 -23.20
N TYR A 10 2.66 14.41 -22.51
CA TYR A 10 1.99 15.03 -21.37
C TYR A 10 2.99 15.52 -20.32
N PHE A 11 4.04 14.76 -19.99
CA PHE A 11 4.99 15.16 -18.94
C PHE A 11 6.02 16.22 -19.40
N ARG A 12 6.09 16.54 -20.70
CA ARG A 12 7.04 17.54 -21.22
C ARG A 12 6.78 18.90 -20.58
N GLY A 13 7.82 19.50 -20.01
CA GLY A 13 7.77 20.82 -19.39
C GLY A 13 6.88 20.93 -18.15
N LYS A 14 6.35 19.81 -17.62
CA LYS A 14 5.52 19.81 -16.42
C LYS A 14 6.34 19.72 -15.14
N SER A 15 5.85 20.38 -14.10
CA SER A 15 6.33 20.22 -12.73
C SER A 15 5.40 19.30 -11.95
N VAL A 16 5.93 18.22 -11.37
CA VAL A 16 5.15 17.20 -10.64
C VAL A 16 5.59 17.14 -9.19
N LEU A 17 4.66 17.30 -8.24
CA LEU A 17 4.90 17.04 -6.82
C LEU A 17 4.46 15.63 -6.46
N ILE A 18 5.35 14.82 -5.92
CA ILE A 18 5.08 13.44 -5.50
C ILE A 18 5.32 13.31 -3.99
N THR A 19 4.30 12.88 -3.25
CA THR A 19 4.45 12.45 -1.86
C THR A 19 4.59 10.94 -1.78
N GLY A 20 5.29 10.42 -0.78
CA GLY A 20 5.50 8.98 -0.64
C GLY A 20 6.47 8.40 -1.67
N SER A 21 7.37 9.22 -2.20
CA SER A 21 8.38 8.84 -3.21
C SER A 21 9.41 7.84 -2.68
N THR A 22 9.61 7.74 -1.37
CA THR A 22 10.45 6.68 -0.75
C THR A 22 9.76 5.32 -0.70
N GLY A 23 8.45 5.27 -0.99
CA GLY A 23 7.69 4.03 -1.11
C GLY A 23 7.85 3.35 -2.46
N PHE A 24 7.44 2.08 -2.53
CA PHE A 24 7.55 1.23 -3.73
C PHE A 24 6.93 1.86 -4.99
N LEU A 25 5.65 2.24 -4.92
CA LEU A 25 4.93 2.79 -6.08
C LEU A 25 5.49 4.15 -6.51
N GLY A 26 5.88 4.99 -5.54
CA GLY A 26 6.48 6.30 -5.81
C GLY A 26 7.80 6.20 -6.58
N LYS A 27 8.64 5.21 -6.25
CA LYS A 27 9.90 4.95 -6.97
C LYS A 27 9.69 4.58 -8.42
N ILE A 28 8.75 3.65 -8.68
CA ILE A 28 8.41 3.23 -10.05
C ILE A 28 7.91 4.43 -10.84
N LEU A 29 7.06 5.28 -10.25
CA LEU A 29 6.57 6.48 -10.92
C LEU A 29 7.69 7.47 -11.24
N VAL A 30 8.58 7.77 -10.27
CA VAL A 30 9.71 8.69 -10.48
C VAL A 30 10.65 8.16 -11.56
N GLU A 31 11.04 6.89 -11.48
CA GLU A 31 11.88 6.24 -12.49
C GLU A 31 11.24 6.33 -13.88
N LYS A 32 9.95 5.98 -13.97
CA LYS A 32 9.26 5.93 -15.25
C LYS A 32 9.14 7.30 -15.90
N ILE A 33 8.79 8.34 -15.14
CA ILE A 33 8.73 9.72 -15.67
C ILE A 33 10.09 10.13 -16.23
N LEU A 34 11.18 9.95 -15.46
CA LEU A 34 12.53 10.33 -15.89
C LEU A 34 12.98 9.55 -17.13
N ARG A 35 12.65 8.27 -17.22
CA ARG A 35 13.06 7.42 -18.34
C ARG A 35 12.33 7.73 -19.63
N VAL A 36 11.02 7.97 -19.55
CA VAL A 36 10.19 8.16 -20.76
C VAL A 36 10.11 9.61 -21.21
N GLN A 37 10.29 10.58 -20.30
CA GLN A 37 10.21 12.01 -20.62
C GLN A 37 11.34 12.80 -19.94
N PRO A 38 12.54 12.85 -20.55
CA PRO A 38 13.67 13.60 -20.00
C PRO A 38 13.45 15.13 -20.00
N ASP A 39 12.50 15.64 -20.80
CA ASP A 39 12.18 17.08 -20.85
C ASP A 39 11.09 17.47 -19.83
N VAL A 40 10.79 16.62 -18.84
CA VAL A 40 10.04 17.04 -17.65
C VAL A 40 10.75 18.25 -17.00
N ASN A 41 9.99 19.21 -16.48
CA ASN A 41 10.61 20.42 -15.93
C ASN A 41 11.29 20.10 -14.58
N LYS A 42 10.49 19.72 -13.58
CA LYS A 42 10.96 19.33 -12.24
C LYS A 42 10.04 18.28 -11.63
N ILE A 43 10.64 17.32 -10.93
CA ILE A 43 9.95 16.34 -10.08
C ILE A 43 10.32 16.67 -8.63
N TYR A 44 9.35 17.22 -7.90
CA TYR A 44 9.47 17.58 -6.49
C TYR A 44 9.10 16.38 -5.63
N LEU A 45 10.01 15.94 -4.77
CA LEU A 45 9.84 14.77 -3.91
C LEU A 45 9.72 15.24 -2.46
N LEU A 46 8.51 15.21 -1.91
CA LEU A 46 8.29 15.52 -0.50
C LEU A 46 8.66 14.32 0.37
N VAL A 47 9.70 14.49 1.19
CA VAL A 47 10.24 13.45 2.07
C VAL A 47 10.40 13.98 3.49
N ARG A 48 10.13 13.11 4.47
CA ARG A 48 10.21 13.44 5.89
C ARG A 48 11.67 13.57 6.35
N GLY A 49 11.93 14.42 7.34
CA GLY A 49 13.25 14.57 7.95
C GLY A 49 14.06 15.75 7.40
N ILE A 50 15.15 16.08 8.08
CA ILE A 50 15.93 17.30 7.84
C ILE A 50 16.80 17.15 6.58
N ASP A 51 17.40 15.98 6.35
CA ASP A 51 18.25 15.72 5.19
C ASP A 51 17.47 15.07 4.03
N ALA A 52 16.56 15.85 3.42
CA ALA A 52 15.73 15.37 2.33
C ALA A 52 16.53 14.93 1.11
N LYS A 53 17.62 15.64 0.79
CA LYS A 53 18.47 15.36 -0.37
C LYS A 53 19.18 14.02 -0.21
N GLN A 54 19.86 13.80 0.92
CA GLN A 54 20.51 12.52 1.20
C GLN A 54 19.51 11.36 1.14
N ARG A 55 18.32 11.52 1.77
CA ARG A 55 17.30 10.48 1.75
C ARG A 55 16.79 10.17 0.36
N VAL A 56 16.58 11.17 -0.50
CA VAL A 56 16.20 10.94 -1.90
C VAL A 56 17.32 10.21 -2.65
N ASP A 57 18.56 10.64 -2.47
CA ASP A 57 19.70 10.06 -3.17
C ASP A 57 19.91 8.58 -2.75
N GLU A 58 19.85 8.27 -1.46
CA GLU A 58 20.05 6.91 -0.96
C GLU A 58 18.82 6.01 -1.12
N GLU A 59 17.65 6.48 -0.66
CA GLU A 59 16.47 5.63 -0.60
C GLU A 59 15.76 5.54 -1.94
N VAL A 60 15.84 6.53 -2.83
CA VAL A 60 15.11 6.58 -4.12
C VAL A 60 16.06 6.32 -5.28
N ILE A 61 16.95 7.27 -5.57
CA ILE A 61 17.77 7.30 -6.78
C ILE A 61 18.85 6.20 -6.78
N GLY A 62 19.40 5.90 -5.60
CA GLY A 62 20.41 4.87 -5.38
C GLY A 62 19.90 3.44 -5.52
N THR A 63 18.58 3.24 -5.65
CA THR A 63 18.01 1.90 -5.83
C THR A 63 18.33 1.35 -7.22
N GLU A 64 18.47 0.02 -7.33
CA GLU A 64 18.79 -0.64 -8.61
C GLU A 64 17.72 -0.41 -9.70
N LEU A 65 16.52 0.02 -9.30
CA LEU A 65 15.41 0.37 -10.20
C LEU A 65 15.83 1.39 -11.27
N PHE A 66 16.72 2.33 -10.90
CA PHE A 66 17.26 3.35 -11.79
C PHE A 66 18.43 2.83 -12.65
N GLY A 67 18.69 1.53 -12.67
CA GLY A 67 19.80 0.91 -13.41
C GLY A 67 19.76 1.19 -14.92
N LEU A 68 18.58 1.12 -15.55
CA LEU A 68 18.44 1.42 -16.99
C LEU A 68 18.77 2.89 -17.32
N LEU A 69 18.42 3.82 -16.43
CA LEU A 69 18.77 5.23 -16.57
C LEU A 69 20.28 5.44 -16.45
N ARG A 70 20.94 4.78 -15.49
CA ARG A 70 22.40 4.80 -15.35
C ARG A 70 23.11 4.21 -16.56
N GLU A 71 22.62 3.09 -17.08
CA GLU A 71 23.18 2.47 -18.29
C GLU A 71 23.04 3.39 -19.51
N LYS A 72 21.86 4.02 -19.69
CA LYS A 72 21.56 4.90 -20.82
C LYS A 72 22.38 6.19 -20.82
N HIS A 73 22.57 6.81 -19.66
CA HIS A 73 23.17 8.14 -19.54
C HIS A 73 24.64 8.12 -19.07
N GLY A 74 25.16 6.96 -18.65
CA GLY A 74 26.39 6.89 -17.86
C GLY A 74 26.20 7.47 -16.45
N GLU A 75 27.15 7.22 -15.55
CA GLU A 75 27.04 7.70 -14.16
C GLU A 75 26.99 9.23 -14.07
N GLU A 76 27.91 9.94 -14.75
CA GLU A 76 27.94 11.41 -14.74
C GLU A 76 26.68 12.02 -15.37
N GLY A 77 26.24 11.51 -16.51
CA GLY A 77 25.04 11.99 -17.19
C GLY A 77 23.77 11.70 -16.41
N PHE A 78 23.70 10.57 -15.71
CA PHE A 78 22.60 10.25 -14.80
C PHE A 78 22.56 11.20 -13.60
N GLN A 79 23.70 11.49 -12.97
CA GLN A 79 23.76 12.45 -11.87
C GLN A 79 23.33 13.84 -12.33
N GLN A 80 23.80 14.30 -13.49
CA GLN A 80 23.38 15.57 -14.05
C GLN A 80 21.86 15.61 -14.31
N LEU A 81 21.28 14.54 -14.88
CA LEU A 81 19.84 14.43 -15.08
C LEU A 81 19.09 14.52 -13.73
N VAL A 82 19.55 13.82 -12.69
CA VAL A 82 18.91 13.85 -11.38
C VAL A 82 19.01 15.23 -10.73
N GLU A 83 20.18 15.86 -10.75
CA GLU A 83 20.38 17.23 -10.24
C GLU A 83 19.53 18.26 -10.98
N GLU A 84 19.38 18.09 -12.30
CA GLU A 84 18.57 18.98 -13.11
C GLU A 84 17.07 18.75 -12.89
N LYS A 85 16.61 17.51 -12.74
CA LYS A 85 15.17 17.20 -12.78
C LYS A 85 14.54 16.93 -11.43
N VAL A 86 15.29 16.48 -10.43
CA VAL A 86 14.74 16.03 -9.14
C VAL A 86 15.06 17.04 -8.04
N VAL A 87 14.03 17.47 -7.30
CA VAL A 87 14.16 18.38 -6.17
C VAL A 87 13.62 17.71 -4.92
N ALA A 88 14.48 17.48 -3.94
CA ALA A 88 14.07 16.94 -2.64
C ALA A 88 13.51 18.06 -1.75
N LEU A 89 12.34 17.85 -1.17
CA LEU A 89 11.67 18.78 -0.26
C LEU A 89 11.58 18.15 1.14
N ALA A 90 12.21 18.79 2.13
CA ALA A 90 12.11 18.40 3.53
C ALA A 90 10.77 18.84 4.10
N GLY A 91 9.81 17.93 4.18
CA GLY A 91 8.47 18.23 4.68
C GLY A 91 7.65 17.00 5.02
N ASP A 92 6.47 17.23 5.61
CA ASP A 92 5.55 16.17 6.00
C ASP A 92 4.11 16.62 5.78
N ILE A 93 3.32 15.74 5.15
CA ILE A 93 1.92 15.99 4.82
C ILE A 93 1.05 16.18 6.07
N ILE A 94 1.48 15.66 7.22
CA ILE A 94 0.73 15.80 8.48
C ILE A 94 0.68 17.24 8.97
N TYR A 95 1.54 18.13 8.47
CA TYR A 95 1.56 19.54 8.84
C TYR A 95 0.87 20.39 7.78
N GLN A 96 0.26 21.49 8.23
CA GLN A 96 -0.21 22.54 7.33
C GLN A 96 0.94 23.03 6.45
N ASN A 97 0.63 23.44 5.22
CA ASN A 97 1.62 23.84 4.23
C ASN A 97 2.74 22.80 4.02
N LEU A 98 2.43 21.52 4.26
CA LEU A 98 3.33 20.38 4.08
C LEU A 98 4.61 20.46 4.95
N GLY A 99 4.61 21.30 5.99
CA GLY A 99 5.78 21.56 6.82
C GLY A 99 6.89 22.35 6.11
N LEU A 100 6.58 22.99 4.98
CA LEU A 100 7.51 23.78 4.19
C LEU A 100 7.52 25.24 4.64
N GLU A 101 8.66 25.91 4.48
CA GLU A 101 8.77 27.35 4.69
C GLU A 101 7.93 28.14 3.67
N THR A 102 7.33 29.25 4.09
CA THR A 102 6.43 30.06 3.26
C THR A 102 7.01 30.46 1.90
N PRO A 103 8.27 30.95 1.78
CA PRO A 103 8.82 31.33 0.48
C PRO A 103 8.89 30.15 -0.50
N MET A 104 9.33 28.98 -0.01
CA MET A 104 9.40 27.75 -0.80
C MET A 104 8.00 27.27 -1.21
N LEU A 105 7.03 27.35 -0.31
CA LEU A 105 5.63 27.00 -0.59
C LEU A 105 5.04 27.88 -1.69
N GLU A 106 5.26 29.20 -1.63
CA GLU A 106 4.78 30.16 -2.63
C GLU A 106 5.38 29.89 -4.01
N ASP A 107 6.67 29.58 -4.07
CA ASP A 107 7.33 29.26 -5.34
C ASP A 107 6.86 27.93 -5.93
N LEU A 108 6.62 26.91 -5.08
CA LEU A 108 5.99 25.66 -5.51
C LEU A 108 4.56 25.92 -6.04
N ALA A 109 3.75 26.72 -5.33
CA ALA A 109 2.39 27.02 -5.74
C ALA A 109 2.31 27.69 -7.13
N LYS A 110 3.34 28.45 -7.52
CA LYS A 110 3.41 29.09 -8.85
C LYS A 110 3.76 28.12 -9.98
N CYS A 111 4.43 27.01 -9.71
CA CYS A 111 5.04 26.17 -10.76
C CYS A 111 4.46 24.76 -10.89
N ILE A 112 3.81 24.21 -9.86
CA ILE A 112 3.29 22.83 -9.88
C ILE A 112 2.11 22.69 -10.85
N ASP A 113 2.24 21.73 -11.78
CA ASP A 113 1.17 21.36 -12.72
C ASP A 113 0.40 20.13 -12.25
N VAL A 114 1.03 19.20 -11.51
CA VAL A 114 0.39 17.96 -11.03
C VAL A 114 0.85 17.61 -9.62
N ILE A 115 -0.08 17.18 -8.78
CA ILE A 115 0.23 16.61 -7.46
C ILE A 115 -0.19 15.14 -7.45
N VAL A 116 0.73 14.25 -7.06
CA VAL A 116 0.48 12.82 -6.89
C VAL A 116 0.69 12.44 -5.43
N ASN A 117 -0.41 12.18 -4.73
CA ASN A 117 -0.41 11.79 -3.34
C ASN A 117 -0.38 10.26 -3.18
N ILE A 118 0.80 9.71 -2.91
CA ILE A 118 1.01 8.27 -2.63
C ILE A 118 1.29 8.05 -1.13
N ALA A 119 1.69 9.09 -0.40
CA ALA A 119 1.98 9.00 1.02
C ALA A 119 0.78 8.47 1.81
N ALA A 120 1.03 7.41 2.57
CA ALA A 120 0.04 6.77 3.42
C ALA A 120 0.73 5.95 4.51
N THR A 121 0.04 5.76 5.63
CA THR A 121 0.37 4.68 6.55
C THR A 121 -0.43 3.46 6.15
N THR A 122 0.24 2.39 5.70
CA THR A 122 -0.37 1.15 5.18
C THR A 122 -0.43 0.01 6.20
N ASN A 123 0.00 0.26 7.44
CA ASN A 123 0.02 -0.72 8.51
C ASN A 123 -1.39 -0.94 9.09
N PHE A 124 -1.91 -2.17 8.97
CA PHE A 124 -3.27 -2.52 9.42
C PHE A 124 -3.44 -2.43 10.95
N TYR A 125 -2.34 -2.44 11.71
CA TYR A 125 -2.31 -2.31 13.17
C TYR A 125 -1.50 -1.10 13.64
N GLU A 126 -1.63 0.02 12.93
CA GLU A 126 -1.05 1.28 13.38
C GLU A 126 -1.92 1.97 14.44
N ARG A 127 -1.29 2.85 15.23
CA ARG A 127 -2.00 3.79 16.10
C ARG A 127 -3.03 4.59 15.29
N TYR A 128 -4.21 4.79 15.87
CA TYR A 128 -5.29 5.49 15.20
C TYR A 128 -4.99 6.96 14.94
N ASP A 129 -4.34 7.64 15.90
CA ASP A 129 -3.91 9.04 15.75
C ASP A 129 -2.95 9.23 14.56
N VAL A 130 -1.91 8.41 14.49
CA VAL A 130 -0.95 8.43 13.36
C VAL A 130 -1.65 8.13 12.02
N SER A 131 -2.61 7.20 12.01
CA SER A 131 -3.33 6.84 10.78
C SER A 131 -4.25 7.97 10.30
N LEU A 132 -4.94 8.67 11.22
CA LEU A 132 -5.75 9.84 10.90
C LEU A 132 -4.88 11.01 10.42
N ASP A 133 -3.76 11.29 11.11
CA ASP A 133 -2.85 12.38 10.73
C ASP A 133 -2.34 12.22 9.30
N VAL A 134 -1.94 11.02 8.91
CA VAL A 134 -1.38 10.77 7.57
C VAL A 134 -2.47 10.60 6.52
N ASN A 135 -3.42 9.67 6.73
CA ASN A 135 -4.36 9.27 5.68
C ASN A 135 -5.57 10.20 5.55
N VAL A 136 -5.86 11.04 6.55
CA VAL A 136 -7.00 11.96 6.55
C VAL A 136 -6.53 13.41 6.56
N MET A 137 -5.81 13.83 7.60
CA MET A 137 -5.33 15.21 7.70
C MET A 137 -4.28 15.53 6.64
N GLY A 138 -3.39 14.59 6.31
CA GLY A 138 -2.44 14.77 5.24
C GLY A 138 -3.08 14.94 3.86
N VAL A 139 -4.21 14.27 3.62
CA VAL A 139 -5.03 14.48 2.41
C VAL A 139 -5.67 15.86 2.42
N LYS A 140 -6.18 16.30 3.58
CA LYS A 140 -6.71 17.66 3.76
C LYS A 140 -5.65 18.73 3.46
N HIS A 141 -4.48 18.67 4.09
CA HIS A 141 -3.42 19.65 3.89
C HIS A 141 -2.91 19.68 2.44
N LEU A 142 -2.77 18.52 1.80
CA LEU A 142 -2.43 18.46 0.38
C LEU A 142 -3.51 19.07 -0.50
N CYS A 143 -4.79 18.82 -0.22
CA CYS A 143 -5.89 19.43 -0.96
C CYS A 143 -5.94 20.96 -0.77
N GLU A 144 -5.64 21.45 0.43
CA GLU A 144 -5.55 22.88 0.74
C GLU A 144 -4.37 23.54 0.00
N PHE A 145 -3.21 22.90 -0.03
CA PHE A 145 -2.07 23.38 -0.84
C PHE A 145 -2.38 23.34 -2.33
N ALA A 146 -3.01 22.27 -2.82
CA ALA A 146 -3.37 22.10 -4.22
C ALA A 146 -4.27 23.24 -4.73
N LYS A 147 -5.18 23.76 -3.89
CA LYS A 147 -6.02 24.93 -4.21
C LYS A 147 -5.25 26.24 -4.36
N GLN A 148 -4.05 26.34 -3.77
CA GLN A 148 -3.18 27.51 -3.90
C GLN A 148 -2.38 27.46 -5.22
N CYS A 149 -2.29 26.29 -5.85
CA CYS A 149 -1.54 26.10 -7.08
C CYS A 149 -2.31 26.61 -8.31
N ALA A 150 -1.99 27.80 -8.80
CA ALA A 150 -2.70 28.44 -9.92
C ALA A 150 -2.60 27.68 -11.26
N ARG A 151 -1.54 26.88 -11.44
CA ARG A 151 -1.30 26.07 -12.65
C ARG A 151 -1.78 24.63 -12.55
N LEU A 152 -2.29 24.23 -11.39
CA LEU A 152 -2.61 22.83 -11.12
C LEU A 152 -3.63 22.31 -12.13
N LYS A 153 -3.25 21.23 -12.78
CA LYS A 153 -4.09 20.48 -13.72
C LYS A 153 -4.86 19.37 -13.03
N MET A 154 -4.27 18.74 -12.02
CA MET A 154 -4.86 17.59 -11.33
C MET A 154 -4.21 17.32 -9.97
N LEU A 155 -5.02 16.85 -9.03
CA LEU A 155 -4.58 16.13 -7.84
C LEU A 155 -4.93 14.64 -7.96
N MET A 156 -3.93 13.78 -8.08
CA MET A 156 -4.09 12.33 -8.05
C MET A 156 -3.90 11.82 -6.62
N HIS A 157 -4.82 10.99 -6.13
CA HIS A 157 -4.73 10.34 -4.82
C HIS A 157 -4.71 8.82 -4.97
N VAL A 158 -3.67 8.17 -4.45
CA VAL A 158 -3.63 6.71 -4.38
C VAL A 158 -4.33 6.27 -3.10
N SER A 159 -5.46 5.59 -3.24
CA SER A 159 -6.23 4.95 -2.18
C SER A 159 -5.99 3.43 -2.17
N THR A 160 -7.02 2.61 -1.95
CA THR A 160 -6.97 1.16 -2.05
C THR A 160 -8.35 0.61 -2.43
N ALA A 161 -8.41 -0.49 -3.19
CA ALA A 161 -9.67 -1.15 -3.52
C ALA A 161 -10.44 -1.55 -2.25
N TYR A 162 -9.71 -1.91 -1.19
CA TYR A 162 -10.28 -2.41 0.08
C TYR A 162 -10.99 -1.36 0.95
N VAL A 163 -11.11 -0.09 0.51
CA VAL A 163 -12.01 0.89 1.16
C VAL A 163 -13.47 0.43 1.12
N SER A 164 -13.80 -0.55 0.26
CA SER A 164 -15.09 -1.25 0.21
C SER A 164 -15.37 -2.15 1.42
N GLY A 165 -14.36 -2.48 2.23
CA GLY A 165 -14.45 -3.38 3.39
C GLY A 165 -14.60 -4.85 3.00
N ASP A 166 -15.51 -5.56 3.66
CA ASP A 166 -15.83 -6.98 3.44
C ASP A 166 -17.09 -7.18 2.56
N ARG A 167 -17.45 -6.17 1.77
CA ARG A 167 -18.57 -6.25 0.82
C ARG A 167 -18.38 -7.43 -0.14
N GLU A 168 -19.42 -8.26 -0.26
CA GLU A 168 -19.46 -9.37 -1.20
C GLU A 168 -20.04 -8.95 -2.56
N GLY A 169 -19.68 -9.66 -3.62
CA GLY A 169 -20.15 -9.40 -4.98
C GLY A 169 -19.39 -8.29 -5.71
N LEU A 170 -20.02 -7.71 -6.73
CA LEU A 170 -19.39 -6.71 -7.61
C LEU A 170 -19.31 -5.32 -6.94
N ILE A 171 -18.10 -4.78 -6.83
CA ILE A 171 -17.81 -3.49 -6.20
C ILE A 171 -17.47 -2.46 -7.28
N LEU A 172 -18.31 -1.43 -7.41
CA LEU A 172 -18.22 -0.43 -8.47
C LEU A 172 -17.20 0.69 -8.18
N GLU A 173 -16.62 1.26 -9.23
CA GLU A 173 -15.73 2.44 -9.17
C GLU A 173 -16.51 3.73 -8.88
N LYS A 174 -17.02 3.84 -7.65
CA LYS A 174 -17.77 5.01 -7.18
C LYS A 174 -17.01 5.78 -6.09
N PRO A 175 -17.11 7.12 -6.07
CA PRO A 175 -16.66 7.94 -4.94
C PRO A 175 -17.36 7.53 -3.65
N ILE A 176 -16.68 7.71 -2.52
CA ILE A 176 -17.27 7.53 -1.20
C ILE A 176 -17.83 8.87 -0.74
N ASN A 177 -19.11 8.89 -0.37
CA ASN A 177 -19.76 10.14 0.05
C ASN A 177 -19.43 10.47 1.50
N LEU A 178 -19.44 11.77 1.82
CA LEU A 178 -19.30 12.23 3.21
C LEU A 178 -20.40 11.62 4.09
N GLY A 179 -20.02 11.08 5.25
CA GLY A 179 -20.98 10.44 6.16
C GLY A 179 -21.27 8.97 5.86
N GLU A 180 -20.86 8.45 4.70
CA GLU A 180 -21.09 7.05 4.34
C GLU A 180 -20.37 6.09 5.30
N SER A 181 -21.03 4.99 5.65
CA SER A 181 -20.43 3.90 6.42
C SER A 181 -20.86 2.56 5.85
N LEU A 182 -20.02 1.54 6.03
CA LEU A 182 -20.32 0.19 5.53
C LEU A 182 -21.36 -0.53 6.38
N ARG A 183 -21.44 -0.16 7.66
CA ARG A 183 -22.46 -0.67 8.57
C ARG A 183 -23.77 0.10 8.39
N GLN A 184 -24.84 -0.62 8.11
CA GLN A 184 -26.17 -0.03 7.99
C GLN A 184 -26.59 0.66 9.30
N GLY A 185 -27.19 1.86 9.18
CA GLY A 185 -27.68 2.64 10.31
C GLY A 185 -26.62 3.47 11.04
N THR A 186 -25.37 3.50 10.57
CA THR A 186 -24.34 4.41 11.10
C THR A 186 -24.04 5.57 10.16
N TYR A 187 -23.59 6.69 10.72
CA TYR A 187 -23.14 7.89 10.01
C TYR A 187 -21.72 8.23 10.46
N LEU A 188 -20.77 8.32 9.53
CA LEU A 188 -19.38 8.60 9.85
C LEU A 188 -19.09 10.11 9.80
N ASP A 189 -19.03 10.73 10.98
CA ASP A 189 -18.50 12.09 11.12
C ASP A 189 -16.97 12.03 11.33
N VAL A 190 -16.22 12.39 10.28
CA VAL A 190 -14.75 12.40 10.30
C VAL A 190 -14.21 13.41 11.32
N ASP A 191 -14.86 14.56 11.49
CA ASP A 191 -14.43 15.56 12.48
C ASP A 191 -14.69 15.07 13.91
N ALA A 192 -15.76 14.30 14.13
CA ALA A 192 -16.00 13.64 15.42
C ALA A 192 -14.92 12.60 15.74
N GLU A 193 -14.46 11.82 14.76
CA GLU A 193 -13.36 10.86 14.97
C GLU A 193 -12.05 11.58 15.32
N LEU A 194 -11.75 12.70 14.66
CA LEU A 194 -10.57 13.52 14.99
C LEU A 194 -10.65 14.09 16.42
N ARG A 195 -11.83 14.57 16.85
CA ARG A 195 -12.05 15.02 18.23
C ARG A 195 -11.89 13.89 19.25
N LEU A 196 -12.52 12.74 18.98
CA LEU A 196 -12.46 11.56 19.83
C LEU A 196 -11.01 11.12 20.09
N VAL A 197 -10.16 11.13 19.06
CA VAL A 197 -8.76 10.72 19.22
C VAL A 197 -7.96 11.75 20.02
N ARG A 198 -8.19 13.05 19.81
CA ARG A 198 -7.53 14.11 20.60
C ARG A 198 -7.90 14.02 22.08
N GLU A 199 -9.17 13.79 22.38
CA GLU A 199 -9.68 13.63 23.75
C GLU A 199 -9.10 12.37 24.41
N ALA A 200 -9.18 11.22 23.73
CA ALA A 200 -8.61 9.97 24.24
C ALA A 200 -7.09 10.08 24.49
N LYS A 201 -6.35 10.76 23.62
CA LYS A 201 -4.91 11.00 23.81
C LYS A 201 -4.63 11.89 25.03
N LYS A 202 -5.42 12.96 25.21
CA LYS A 202 -5.31 13.85 26.37
C LYS A 202 -5.60 13.10 27.68
N GLU A 203 -6.63 12.27 27.71
CA GLU A 203 -6.96 11.44 28.89
C GLU A 203 -5.85 10.45 29.24
N LEU A 204 -5.25 9.80 28.24
CA LEU A 204 -4.14 8.87 28.46
C LEU A 204 -2.89 9.59 29.01
N GLN A 205 -2.62 10.80 28.54
CA GLN A 205 -1.52 11.63 29.04
C GLN A 205 -1.75 12.14 30.46
N LEU A 206 -3.00 12.45 30.84
CA LEU A 206 -3.33 12.88 32.20
C LEU A 206 -3.24 11.74 33.22
N ASN A 207 -3.51 10.50 32.79
CA ASN A 207 -3.44 9.30 33.63
C ASN A 207 -2.09 8.58 33.52
N ALA A 208 -1.11 9.20 32.86
CA ALA A 208 0.23 8.66 32.71
C ALA A 208 0.96 8.66 34.06
N GLY A 209 1.45 7.49 34.47
CA GLY A 209 2.42 7.35 35.55
C GLY A 209 3.84 7.57 35.01
N ASP A 210 4.71 6.57 35.18
CA ASP A 210 6.06 6.54 34.59
C ASP A 210 6.03 6.76 33.05
N GLU A 211 6.94 7.58 32.53
CA GLU A 211 6.96 8.06 31.12
C GLU A 211 7.05 6.90 30.12
N ASP A 212 7.86 5.88 30.41
CA ASP A 212 8.09 4.74 29.53
C ASP A 212 6.87 3.80 29.45
N ASP A 213 6.18 3.60 30.57
CA ASP A 213 4.97 2.78 30.64
C ASP A 213 3.77 3.51 30.02
N ALA A 214 3.70 4.83 30.21
CA ALA A 214 2.71 5.70 29.60
C ALA A 214 2.76 5.63 28.06
N SER A 215 3.95 5.74 27.46
CA SER A 215 4.14 5.66 26.00
C SER A 215 3.70 4.32 25.40
N ARG A 216 4.01 3.20 26.08
CA ARG A 216 3.59 1.85 25.66
C ARG A 216 2.07 1.68 25.78
N THR A 217 1.50 2.17 26.88
CA THR A 217 0.05 2.11 27.15
C THR A 217 -0.71 2.94 26.13
N GLU A 218 -0.28 4.17 25.85
CA GLU A 218 -0.86 5.04 24.82
C GLU A 218 -0.81 4.35 23.44
N ARG A 219 0.36 3.83 23.05
CA ARG A 219 0.52 3.13 21.76
C ARG A 219 -0.43 1.95 21.62
N LYS A 220 -0.63 1.16 22.68
CA LYS A 220 -1.55 0.02 22.66
C LYS A 220 -3.01 0.48 22.59
N ALA A 221 -3.40 1.44 23.44
CA ALA A 221 -4.75 1.97 23.48
C ALA A 221 -5.17 2.58 22.14
N MET A 222 -4.28 3.35 21.49
CA MET A 222 -4.54 3.96 20.18
C MET A 222 -4.71 2.93 19.06
N LYS A 223 -4.00 1.80 19.11
CA LYS A 223 -4.17 0.70 18.14
C LYS A 223 -5.52 -0.01 18.33
N GLU A 224 -5.86 -0.31 19.57
CA GLU A 224 -7.14 -0.96 19.91
C GLU A 224 -8.34 -0.06 19.58
N LEU A 225 -8.21 1.25 19.83
CA LEU A 225 -9.22 2.24 19.47
C LEU A 225 -9.47 2.27 17.96
N GLY A 226 -8.42 2.31 17.14
CA GLY A 226 -8.55 2.32 15.68
C GLY A 226 -9.29 1.10 15.15
N ILE A 227 -8.95 -0.11 15.64
CA ILE A 227 -9.69 -1.34 15.27
C ILE A 227 -11.15 -1.24 15.72
N LYS A 228 -11.40 -0.79 16.95
CA LYS A 228 -12.76 -0.68 17.51
C LYS A 228 -13.62 0.28 16.67
N ARG A 229 -13.07 1.43 16.27
CA ARG A 229 -13.77 2.42 15.44
C ARG A 229 -13.99 1.91 14.01
N ALA A 230 -12.98 1.32 13.38
CA ALA A 230 -13.12 0.71 12.06
C ALA A 230 -14.28 -0.31 12.03
N ARG A 231 -14.29 -1.26 12.97
CA ARG A 231 -15.34 -2.28 13.09
C ARG A 231 -16.70 -1.70 13.44
N HIS A 232 -16.74 -0.63 14.23
CA HIS A 232 -17.98 0.05 14.56
C HIS A 232 -18.73 0.54 13.32
N PHE A 233 -18.00 1.07 12.34
CA PHE A 233 -18.54 1.57 11.06
C PHE A 233 -18.50 0.55 9.90
N GLY A 234 -18.07 -0.69 10.16
CA GLY A 234 -18.11 -1.80 9.20
C GLY A 234 -16.82 -2.01 8.40
N TRP A 235 -15.72 -1.33 8.72
CA TRP A 235 -14.40 -1.61 8.13
C TRP A 235 -13.63 -2.65 8.96
N SER A 236 -12.80 -3.45 8.28
CA SER A 236 -12.07 -4.56 8.91
C SER A 236 -10.88 -4.11 9.78
N ASN A 237 -10.21 -3.02 9.40
CA ASN A 237 -9.04 -2.49 10.11
C ASN A 237 -8.89 -0.97 9.96
N THR A 238 -7.98 -0.39 10.74
CA THR A 238 -7.71 1.05 10.80
C THR A 238 -7.21 1.62 9.47
N TYR A 239 -6.44 0.85 8.69
CA TYR A 239 -5.88 1.32 7.42
C TYR A 239 -6.98 1.61 6.40
N VAL A 240 -7.80 0.60 6.07
CA VAL A 240 -8.87 0.77 5.06
C VAL A 240 -9.89 1.81 5.49
N PHE A 241 -10.15 1.90 6.80
CA PHE A 241 -11.06 2.88 7.38
C PHE A 241 -10.54 4.31 7.21
N THR A 242 -9.26 4.56 7.51
CA THR A 242 -8.67 5.90 7.37
C THR A 242 -8.43 6.30 5.92
N LYS A 243 -8.20 5.34 5.01
CA LYS A 243 -8.18 5.61 3.55
C LYS A 243 -9.55 6.02 3.03
N ALA A 244 -10.62 5.35 3.48
CA ALA A 244 -11.98 5.75 3.15
C ALA A 244 -12.30 7.17 3.66
N MET A 245 -11.92 7.51 4.89
CA MET A 245 -12.06 8.88 5.41
C MET A 245 -11.25 9.91 4.61
N GLY A 246 -10.04 9.56 4.17
CA GLY A 246 -9.23 10.41 3.29
C GLY A 246 -9.94 10.71 1.97
N GLU A 247 -10.56 9.71 1.34
CA GLU A 247 -11.36 9.92 0.13
C GLU A 247 -12.58 10.81 0.36
N MET A 248 -13.29 10.65 1.48
CA MET A 248 -14.45 11.50 1.83
C MET A 248 -14.04 12.96 1.98
N ILE A 249 -12.95 13.21 2.72
CA ILE A 249 -12.40 14.56 2.91
C ILE A 249 -11.93 15.16 1.59
N LEU A 250 -11.26 14.38 0.74
CA LEU A 250 -10.85 14.85 -0.58
C LEU A 250 -12.06 15.20 -1.46
N GLY A 251 -13.08 14.34 -1.48
CA GLY A 251 -14.32 14.57 -2.22
C GLY A 251 -15.07 15.81 -1.75
N GLN A 252 -15.08 16.08 -0.44
CA GLN A 252 -15.68 17.28 0.15
C GLN A 252 -14.89 18.54 -0.19
N LEU A 253 -13.55 18.47 -0.10
CA LEU A 253 -12.71 19.65 -0.20
C LEU A 253 -12.36 20.04 -1.64
N ARG A 254 -12.34 19.12 -2.60
CA ARG A 254 -11.79 19.41 -3.95
C ARG A 254 -12.39 20.62 -4.66
N GLY A 255 -13.68 20.93 -4.46
CA GLY A 255 -14.39 21.91 -5.29
C GLY A 255 -14.31 21.54 -6.78
N ASP A 256 -13.95 22.51 -7.63
CA ASP A 256 -13.80 22.29 -9.07
C ASP A 256 -12.43 21.70 -9.48
N MET A 257 -11.54 21.46 -8.52
CA MET A 257 -10.23 20.88 -8.79
C MET A 257 -10.39 19.46 -9.36
N PRO A 258 -9.74 19.15 -10.50
CA PRO A 258 -9.76 17.80 -11.06
C PRO A 258 -9.04 16.83 -10.12
N VAL A 259 -9.74 15.75 -9.75
CA VAL A 259 -9.25 14.71 -8.85
C VAL A 259 -9.37 13.35 -9.51
N VAL A 260 -8.29 12.57 -9.44
CA VAL A 260 -8.30 11.16 -9.83
C VAL A 260 -7.94 10.32 -8.61
N ILE A 261 -8.76 9.34 -8.27
CA ILE A 261 -8.51 8.38 -7.20
C ILE A 261 -8.13 7.04 -7.82
N ILE A 262 -6.92 6.57 -7.52
CA ILE A 262 -6.43 5.26 -7.94
C ILE A 262 -6.54 4.31 -6.76
N ARG A 263 -7.32 3.23 -6.90
CA ARG A 263 -7.58 2.21 -5.88
C ARG A 263 -6.94 0.88 -6.31
N PRO A 264 -5.66 0.66 -6.01
CA PRO A 264 -5.03 -0.62 -6.27
C PRO A 264 -5.50 -1.70 -5.28
N SER A 265 -5.49 -2.96 -5.71
CA SER A 265 -5.49 -4.12 -4.82
C SER A 265 -4.09 -4.39 -4.25
N ILE A 266 -3.75 -5.63 -3.88
CA ILE A 266 -2.41 -5.95 -3.36
C ILE A 266 -1.38 -5.75 -4.47
N ILE A 267 -0.55 -4.72 -4.31
CA ILE A 267 0.50 -4.42 -5.28
C ILE A 267 1.67 -5.41 -5.11
N THR A 268 1.91 -6.24 -6.13
CA THR A 268 3.02 -7.19 -6.21
C THR A 268 4.23 -6.58 -6.92
N SER A 269 5.29 -7.37 -7.12
CA SER A 269 6.51 -6.91 -7.79
C SER A 269 6.25 -6.41 -9.22
N VAL A 270 7.16 -5.61 -9.76
CA VAL A 270 7.13 -5.19 -11.17
C VAL A 270 7.05 -6.42 -12.08
N GLN A 271 6.16 -6.41 -13.07
CA GLN A 271 6.04 -7.49 -14.05
C GLN A 271 7.04 -7.33 -15.18
N ALA A 272 7.09 -6.16 -15.82
CA ALA A 272 7.86 -5.95 -17.04
C ALA A 272 8.84 -4.79 -16.92
N ASP A 273 8.37 -3.61 -16.53
CA ASP A 273 9.10 -2.35 -16.74
C ASP A 273 9.30 -1.56 -15.44
N PRO A 274 10.50 -1.03 -15.14
CA PRO A 274 11.78 -1.20 -15.86
C PRO A 274 12.54 -2.47 -15.47
N LEU A 275 12.18 -3.12 -14.36
CA LEU A 275 12.95 -4.21 -13.76
C LEU A 275 12.03 -5.31 -13.22
N PRO A 276 11.80 -6.41 -13.97
CA PRO A 276 10.97 -7.51 -13.54
C PRO A 276 11.38 -8.07 -12.18
N GLY A 277 10.40 -8.31 -11.31
CA GLY A 277 10.61 -8.86 -9.98
C GLY A 277 11.05 -7.81 -8.95
N TRP A 278 11.35 -6.58 -9.35
CA TRP A 278 11.73 -5.52 -8.41
C TRP A 278 10.59 -5.22 -7.45
N MET A 279 10.94 -5.17 -6.16
CA MET A 279 10.02 -4.85 -5.08
C MET A 279 10.73 -4.31 -3.85
N GLN A 280 10.01 -3.52 -3.06
CA GLN A 280 10.48 -2.99 -1.79
C GLN A 280 9.41 -3.09 -0.72
N GLY A 281 9.79 -3.55 0.47
CA GLY A 281 8.88 -3.75 1.60
C GLY A 281 8.13 -5.08 1.49
N THR A 282 7.52 -5.50 2.59
CA THR A 282 6.82 -6.79 2.68
C THR A 282 5.32 -6.57 2.72
N ARG A 283 4.57 -7.22 1.82
CA ARG A 283 3.11 -7.31 1.84
C ARG A 283 2.66 -8.61 2.49
N THR A 284 1.34 -8.75 2.71
CA THR A 284 0.75 -9.97 3.27
C THR A 284 1.07 -11.20 2.43
N ILE A 285 0.96 -11.11 1.10
CA ILE A 285 1.26 -12.21 0.18
C ILE A 285 2.76 -12.59 0.22
N ASP A 286 3.66 -11.61 0.31
CA ASP A 286 5.10 -11.86 0.45
C ASP A 286 5.42 -12.57 1.76
N THR A 287 4.71 -12.24 2.84
CA THR A 287 4.91 -12.89 4.16
C THR A 287 4.55 -14.37 4.11
N LEU A 288 3.50 -14.74 3.33
CA LEU A 288 3.17 -16.13 3.06
C LEU A 288 4.30 -16.83 2.30
N ILE A 289 4.82 -16.20 1.24
CA ILE A 289 5.94 -16.73 0.46
C ILE A 289 7.19 -16.88 1.33
N ILE A 290 7.55 -15.89 2.15
CA ILE A 290 8.71 -15.92 3.05
C ILE A 290 8.54 -17.00 4.12
N GLY A 291 7.36 -17.10 4.74
CA GLY A 291 7.10 -18.10 5.77
C GLY A 291 7.13 -19.51 5.20
N TYR A 292 6.67 -19.70 3.96
CA TYR A 292 6.82 -20.93 3.22
C TYR A 292 8.29 -21.16 2.80
N ALA A 293 9.01 -20.11 2.40
CA ALA A 293 10.43 -20.15 2.08
C ALA A 293 11.25 -20.71 3.25
N LYS A 294 10.99 -20.21 4.46
CA LYS A 294 11.66 -20.63 5.68
C LYS A 294 11.12 -21.94 6.28
N GLN A 295 10.08 -22.54 5.68
CA GLN A 295 9.35 -23.71 6.23
C GLN A 295 8.85 -23.51 7.68
N ASN A 296 8.59 -22.25 8.05
CA ASN A 296 8.05 -21.87 9.37
C ASN A 296 6.52 -21.83 9.39
N LEU A 297 5.87 -22.02 8.24
CA LEU A 297 4.42 -22.10 8.09
C LEU A 297 3.98 -23.54 7.84
N SER A 298 3.51 -24.21 8.89
CA SER A 298 2.92 -25.55 8.79
C SER A 298 1.45 -25.52 8.38
N CYS A 299 0.75 -24.42 8.66
CA CYS A 299 -0.63 -24.22 8.28
C CYS A 299 -0.92 -22.76 7.94
N PHE A 300 -1.96 -22.53 7.14
CA PHE A 300 -2.41 -21.20 6.76
C PHE A 300 -3.93 -21.10 6.76
N LEU A 301 -4.43 -19.88 7.03
CA LEU A 301 -5.83 -19.54 6.93
C LEU A 301 -6.14 -19.08 5.51
N GLY A 302 -6.83 -19.92 4.75
CA GLY A 302 -7.19 -19.58 3.39
C GLY A 302 -7.94 -20.72 2.71
N ASP A 303 -8.77 -20.36 1.76
CA ASP A 303 -9.39 -21.30 0.83
C ASP A 303 -8.68 -21.15 -0.52
N LEU A 304 -8.10 -22.24 -1.03
CA LEU A 304 -7.31 -22.24 -2.26
C LEU A 304 -8.14 -21.82 -3.49
N SER A 305 -9.46 -21.96 -3.43
CA SER A 305 -10.37 -21.52 -4.50
C SER A 305 -10.63 -20.01 -4.50
N MET A 306 -10.27 -19.30 -3.41
CA MET A 306 -10.52 -17.87 -3.30
C MET A 306 -9.55 -17.04 -4.14
N VAL A 307 -10.07 -15.94 -4.66
CA VAL A 307 -9.31 -14.95 -5.42
C VAL A 307 -8.44 -14.14 -4.46
N VAL A 308 -7.16 -14.04 -4.78
CA VAL A 308 -6.22 -13.11 -4.18
C VAL A 308 -6.09 -11.94 -5.13
N ASP A 309 -6.82 -10.86 -4.85
CA ASP A 309 -6.76 -9.70 -5.76
C ASP A 309 -5.38 -9.03 -5.68
N VAL A 310 -4.60 -9.20 -6.74
CA VAL A 310 -3.24 -8.69 -6.89
C VAL A 310 -3.09 -7.93 -8.20
N ILE A 311 -2.16 -6.97 -8.23
CA ILE A 311 -1.82 -6.22 -9.43
C ILE A 311 -0.31 -5.87 -9.42
N PRO A 312 0.43 -6.02 -10.53
CA PRO A 312 1.83 -5.60 -10.60
C PRO A 312 2.00 -4.09 -10.44
N GLY A 313 3.09 -3.67 -9.77
CA GLY A 313 3.34 -2.25 -9.48
C GLY A 313 3.49 -1.36 -10.72
N ASP A 314 4.09 -1.88 -11.79
CA ASP A 314 4.25 -1.18 -13.07
C ASP A 314 2.91 -0.95 -13.78
N MET A 315 1.97 -1.89 -13.70
CA MET A 315 0.61 -1.68 -14.23
C MET A 315 -0.13 -0.57 -13.48
N VAL A 316 0.04 -0.47 -12.15
CA VAL A 316 -0.55 0.63 -11.37
C VAL A 316 0.03 1.98 -11.81
N VAL A 317 1.35 2.08 -11.98
CA VAL A 317 2.00 3.31 -12.48
C VAL A 317 1.56 3.65 -13.89
N ASN A 318 1.41 2.66 -14.76
CA ASN A 318 0.93 2.87 -16.13
C ASN A 318 -0.49 3.44 -16.15
N ALA A 319 -1.39 2.88 -15.35
CA ALA A 319 -2.74 3.41 -15.16
C ALA A 319 -2.73 4.83 -14.59
N MET A 320 -1.86 5.14 -13.62
CA MET A 320 -1.67 6.49 -13.08
C MET A 320 -1.25 7.48 -14.18
N MET A 321 -0.25 7.15 -14.98
CA MET A 321 0.23 8.02 -16.06
C MET A 321 -0.82 8.22 -17.16
N ALA A 322 -1.53 7.17 -17.55
CA ALA A 322 -2.64 7.26 -18.48
C ALA A 322 -3.77 8.14 -17.96
N ALA A 323 -4.16 7.97 -16.69
CA ALA A 323 -5.24 8.76 -16.08
C ALA A 323 -4.85 10.24 -15.92
N MET A 324 -3.58 10.54 -15.61
CA MET A 324 -3.07 11.91 -15.61
C MET A 324 -3.19 12.54 -17.01
N ALA A 325 -2.75 11.84 -18.06
CA ALA A 325 -2.84 12.33 -19.43
C ALA A 325 -4.29 12.49 -19.93
N ALA A 326 -5.22 11.67 -19.42
CA ALA A 326 -6.63 11.71 -19.81
C ALA A 326 -7.40 12.88 -19.16
N HIS A 327 -7.26 13.09 -17.85
CA HIS A 327 -8.18 13.97 -17.10
C HIS A 327 -7.61 15.35 -16.75
N SER A 328 -6.34 15.64 -17.04
CA SER A 328 -5.70 16.90 -16.63
C SER A 328 -6.25 18.18 -17.26
N GLU A 329 -7.07 18.04 -18.30
CA GLU A 329 -7.74 19.16 -18.96
C GLU A 329 -9.24 19.21 -18.63
N GLU A 330 -9.75 18.22 -17.90
CA GLU A 330 -11.17 18.09 -17.59
C GLU A 330 -11.49 18.81 -16.27
N LYS A 331 -12.20 19.94 -16.37
CA LYS A 331 -12.60 20.71 -15.18
C LYS A 331 -13.61 19.96 -14.32
N GLY A 332 -13.41 19.96 -13.00
CA GLY A 332 -14.37 19.42 -12.04
C GLY A 332 -14.48 17.89 -12.00
N VAL A 333 -13.67 17.16 -12.76
CA VAL A 333 -13.74 15.69 -12.82
C VAL A 333 -13.31 15.05 -11.52
N GLN A 334 -14.06 14.01 -11.13
CA GLN A 334 -13.72 13.09 -10.05
C GLN A 334 -13.80 11.67 -10.59
N ALA A 335 -12.67 11.17 -11.08
CA ALA A 335 -12.59 9.80 -11.60
C ALA A 335 -12.07 8.86 -10.51
N VAL A 336 -12.61 7.64 -10.49
CA VAL A 336 -12.16 6.55 -9.61
C VAL A 336 -11.79 5.37 -10.49
N TYR A 337 -10.60 4.82 -10.25
CA TYR A 337 -10.07 3.66 -10.97
C TYR A 337 -9.73 2.54 -9.99
N HIS A 338 -10.30 1.36 -10.17
CA HIS A 338 -9.84 0.14 -9.51
C HIS A 338 -8.70 -0.47 -10.35
N CYS A 339 -7.47 -0.38 -9.85
CA CYS A 339 -6.34 -1.11 -10.42
C CYS A 339 -6.28 -2.50 -9.79
N THR A 340 -7.10 -3.41 -10.30
CA THR A 340 -7.36 -4.73 -9.73
C THR A 340 -7.38 -5.80 -10.80
N SER A 341 -7.33 -7.07 -10.41
CA SER A 341 -7.43 -8.19 -11.35
C SER A 341 -8.62 -9.12 -11.10
N SER A 342 -9.29 -9.01 -9.95
CA SER A 342 -10.31 -9.98 -9.53
C SER A 342 -11.48 -10.20 -10.49
N LEU A 343 -11.90 -9.19 -11.25
CA LEU A 343 -12.97 -9.32 -12.25
C LEU A 343 -12.44 -9.81 -13.61
N SER A 344 -11.41 -9.14 -14.14
CA SER A 344 -10.95 -9.35 -15.52
C SER A 344 -9.97 -10.51 -15.70
N ASN A 345 -9.15 -10.82 -14.70
CA ASN A 345 -8.19 -11.92 -14.73
C ASN A 345 -7.84 -12.40 -13.31
N PRO A 346 -8.72 -13.15 -12.63
CA PRO A 346 -8.56 -13.50 -11.22
C PRO A 346 -7.37 -14.43 -10.96
N ALA A 347 -6.50 -14.06 -10.01
CA ALA A 347 -5.49 -14.95 -9.44
C ALA A 347 -6.05 -15.67 -8.20
N THR A 348 -5.86 -16.98 -8.07
CA THR A 348 -6.31 -17.74 -6.88
C THR A 348 -5.18 -18.08 -5.92
N TYR A 349 -5.53 -18.38 -4.67
CA TYR A 349 -4.56 -18.91 -3.71
C TYR A 349 -3.92 -20.23 -4.20
N SER A 350 -4.65 -21.07 -4.95
CA SER A 350 -4.10 -22.29 -5.56
C SER A 350 -2.96 -21.99 -6.52
N MET A 351 -3.14 -21.03 -7.44
CA MET A 351 -2.10 -20.65 -8.41
C MET A 351 -0.82 -20.19 -7.71
N LEU A 352 -0.96 -19.34 -6.69
CA LEU A 352 0.18 -18.87 -5.89
C LEU A 352 0.86 -20.03 -5.15
N TYR A 353 0.07 -20.89 -4.51
CA TYR A 353 0.59 -22.01 -3.73
C TYR A 353 1.32 -23.02 -4.61
N GLU A 354 0.75 -23.37 -5.75
CA GLU A 354 1.34 -24.30 -6.72
C GLU A 354 2.61 -23.74 -7.36
N ALA A 355 2.60 -22.46 -7.76
CA ALA A 355 3.81 -21.78 -8.24
C ALA A 355 4.92 -21.78 -7.18
N GLY A 356 4.56 -21.51 -5.92
CA GLY A 356 5.48 -21.59 -4.77
C GLY A 356 6.05 -22.99 -4.58
N ARG A 357 5.19 -24.01 -4.56
CA ARG A 357 5.61 -25.42 -4.45
C ARG A 357 6.58 -25.77 -5.56
N ARG A 358 6.18 -25.55 -6.82
CA ARG A 358 6.98 -25.85 -8.01
C ARG A 358 8.35 -25.17 -7.91
N TYR A 359 8.38 -23.87 -7.63
CA TYR A 359 9.62 -23.10 -7.48
C TYR A 359 10.57 -23.72 -6.46
N PHE A 360 10.08 -24.04 -5.25
CA PHE A 360 10.93 -24.56 -4.17
C PHE A 360 11.24 -26.06 -4.27
N TYR A 361 10.54 -26.82 -5.11
CA TYR A 361 10.97 -28.17 -5.49
C TYR A 361 12.11 -28.13 -6.50
N GLU A 362 12.02 -27.24 -7.50
CA GLU A 362 13.04 -27.10 -8.55
C GLU A 362 14.27 -26.32 -8.07
N ASN A 363 14.10 -25.44 -7.07
CA ASN A 363 15.15 -24.64 -6.44
C ASN A 363 15.22 -24.96 -4.93
N PRO A 364 15.73 -26.15 -4.55
CA PRO A 364 15.81 -26.55 -3.16
C PRO A 364 16.69 -25.59 -2.37
N ARG A 365 16.18 -25.13 -1.23
CA ARG A 365 16.91 -24.24 -0.33
C ARG A 365 17.91 -25.04 0.50
N VAL A 366 19.01 -24.41 0.86
CA VAL A 366 20.07 -25.01 1.67
C VAL A 366 20.16 -24.22 2.98
N GLY A 367 20.14 -24.94 4.12
CA GLY A 367 20.34 -24.35 5.43
C GLY A 367 21.79 -23.91 5.67
N GLU A 368 22.04 -23.19 6.76
CA GLU A 368 23.40 -22.80 7.16
C GLU A 368 24.33 -24.02 7.37
N ASP A 369 23.75 -25.18 7.68
CA ASP A 369 24.46 -26.45 7.86
C ASP A 369 24.74 -27.20 6.54
N GLY A 370 24.44 -26.57 5.39
CA GLY A 370 24.63 -27.17 4.08
C GLY A 370 23.59 -28.22 3.69
N LYS A 371 22.57 -28.48 4.53
CA LYS A 371 21.53 -29.47 4.23
C LYS A 371 20.38 -28.87 3.45
N VAL A 372 19.84 -29.67 2.53
CA VAL A 372 18.63 -29.31 1.79
C VAL A 372 17.44 -29.23 2.76
N ILE A 373 16.74 -28.10 2.75
CA ILE A 373 15.51 -27.89 3.49
C ILE A 373 14.36 -28.48 2.65
N PRO A 374 13.73 -29.59 3.08
CA PRO A 374 12.68 -30.23 2.31
C PRO A 374 11.46 -29.32 2.21
N THR A 375 10.88 -29.23 1.02
CA THR A 375 9.63 -28.52 0.77
C THR A 375 8.46 -29.37 1.24
N LYS A 376 7.81 -28.96 2.33
CA LYS A 376 6.64 -29.66 2.92
C LYS A 376 5.34 -29.07 2.42
N GLU A 377 4.31 -29.91 2.35
CA GLU A 377 2.96 -29.43 2.09
C GLU A 377 2.42 -28.61 3.28
N MET A 378 1.59 -27.63 2.96
CA MET A 378 0.99 -26.73 3.94
C MET A 378 -0.48 -27.12 4.14
N TYR A 379 -0.92 -27.16 5.38
CA TYR A 379 -2.33 -27.42 5.68
C TYR A 379 -3.16 -26.12 5.62
N PHE A 380 -4.26 -26.12 4.89
CA PHE A 380 -5.13 -24.96 4.74
C PHE A 380 -6.40 -25.08 5.59
N PHE A 381 -6.62 -24.10 6.48
CA PHE A 381 -7.88 -23.93 7.19
C PHE A 381 -8.83 -23.08 6.34
N THR A 382 -9.86 -23.72 5.77
CA THR A 382 -10.85 -23.06 4.91
C THR A 382 -11.84 -22.17 5.64
N THR A 383 -11.83 -22.13 6.98
CA THR A 383 -12.68 -21.23 7.76
C THR A 383 -11.95 -20.75 9.03
N ILE A 384 -12.26 -19.51 9.44
CA ILE A 384 -11.75 -18.92 10.69
C ILE A 384 -12.17 -19.77 11.89
N THR A 385 -13.39 -20.30 11.91
CA THR A 385 -13.90 -21.13 13.02
C THR A 385 -13.09 -22.40 13.21
N ARG A 386 -12.73 -23.10 12.13
CA ARG A 386 -11.89 -24.31 12.21
C ARG A 386 -10.49 -23.99 12.72
N LEU A 387 -9.89 -22.90 12.22
CA LEU A 387 -8.58 -22.46 12.72
C LEU A 387 -8.67 -22.09 14.21
N ARG A 388 -9.68 -21.33 14.63
CA ARG A 388 -9.88 -20.95 16.04
C ARG A 388 -10.05 -22.17 16.94
N LEU A 389 -10.79 -23.18 16.50
CA LEU A 389 -10.95 -24.43 17.24
C LEU A 389 -9.62 -25.17 17.37
N TYR A 390 -8.86 -25.31 16.27
CA TYR A 390 -7.52 -25.89 16.31
C TYR A 390 -6.59 -25.12 17.24
N MET A 391 -6.53 -23.79 17.12
CA MET A 391 -5.70 -22.93 17.96
C MET A 391 -6.08 -23.03 19.44
N MET A 392 -7.37 -23.20 19.73
CA MET A 392 -7.86 -23.42 21.09
C MET A 392 -7.36 -24.76 21.66
N LEU A 393 -7.53 -25.84 20.92
CA LEU A 393 -7.19 -27.19 21.38
C LEU A 393 -5.68 -27.44 21.43
N ALA A 394 -4.94 -27.03 20.39
CA ALA A 394 -3.52 -27.33 20.25
C ALA A 394 -2.61 -26.35 21.02
N TYR A 395 -3.08 -25.12 21.31
CA TYR A 395 -2.24 -24.10 21.93
C TYR A 395 -2.88 -23.48 23.17
N LYS A 396 -4.12 -22.98 23.11
CA LYS A 396 -4.73 -22.27 24.25
C LYS A 396 -4.91 -23.18 25.46
N LEU A 397 -5.49 -24.37 25.28
CA LEU A 397 -5.78 -25.29 26.39
C LEU A 397 -4.48 -25.79 27.07
N PRO A 398 -3.44 -26.23 26.33
CA PRO A 398 -2.12 -26.51 26.92
C PRO A 398 -1.49 -25.29 27.62
N LEU A 399 -1.69 -24.09 27.09
CA LEU A 399 -1.18 -22.85 27.68
C LEU A 399 -1.87 -22.52 29.02
N GLU A 400 -3.19 -22.74 29.15
CA GLU A 400 -3.91 -22.61 30.41
C GLU A 400 -3.48 -23.66 31.44
N ILE A 401 -3.21 -24.90 30.99
CA ILE A 401 -2.62 -25.93 31.86
C ILE A 401 -1.24 -25.49 32.36
N LEU A 402 -0.39 -24.96 31.46
CA LEU A 402 0.92 -24.42 31.82
C LEU A 402 0.79 -23.22 32.79
N HIS A 403 -0.23 -22.38 32.62
CA HIS A 403 -0.51 -21.29 33.56
C HIS A 403 -0.81 -21.81 34.97
N LEU A 404 -1.67 -22.82 35.07
CA LEU A 404 -2.00 -23.45 36.35
C LEU A 404 -0.78 -24.11 37.00
N VAL A 405 0.00 -24.87 36.22
CA VAL A 405 1.26 -25.49 36.70
C VAL A 405 2.26 -24.41 37.15
N ASN A 406 2.35 -23.30 36.43
CA ASN A 406 3.21 -22.19 36.79
C ASN A 406 2.79 -21.55 38.13
N LEU A 407 1.49 -21.38 38.38
CA LEU A 407 0.98 -20.90 39.66
C LEU A 407 1.28 -21.89 40.81
N LEU A 408 1.07 -23.19 40.57
CA LEU A 408 1.35 -24.25 41.55
C LEU A 408 2.84 -24.38 41.89
N LEU A 409 3.73 -24.07 40.93
CA LEU A 409 5.19 -24.11 41.09
C LEU A 409 5.81 -22.73 41.34
N CYS A 410 5.05 -21.81 41.96
CA CYS A 410 5.53 -20.50 42.41
C CYS A 410 6.25 -19.68 41.31
N GLY A 411 5.82 -19.80 40.05
CA GLY A 411 6.32 -19.00 38.95
C GLY A 411 7.52 -19.59 38.19
N LEU A 412 7.91 -20.84 38.43
CA LEU A 412 9.06 -21.51 37.78
C LEU A 412 9.03 -21.43 36.24
N PHE A 413 7.83 -21.46 35.63
CA PHE A 413 7.63 -21.42 34.18
C PHE A 413 7.13 -20.07 33.66
N SER A 414 7.18 -19.01 34.47
CA SER A 414 6.55 -17.72 34.12
C SER A 414 7.10 -17.16 32.82
N ARG A 415 8.41 -17.31 32.58
CA ARG A 415 9.05 -16.85 31.33
C ARG A 415 8.54 -17.62 30.11
N VAL A 416 8.41 -18.94 30.22
CA VAL A 416 7.94 -19.81 29.12
C VAL A 416 6.47 -19.53 28.83
N TYR A 417 5.63 -19.47 29.87
CA TYR A 417 4.21 -19.14 29.74
C TYR A 417 4.02 -17.76 29.10
N ASN A 418 4.72 -16.73 29.58
CA ASN A 418 4.58 -15.37 29.06
C ASN A 418 4.99 -15.26 27.58
N ASP A 419 6.07 -15.93 27.19
CA ASP A 419 6.51 -15.97 25.78
C ASP A 419 5.48 -16.70 24.89
N MET A 420 5.02 -17.88 25.29
CA MET A 420 4.03 -18.65 24.54
C MET A 420 2.68 -17.92 24.44
N ASN A 421 2.21 -17.32 25.54
CA ASN A 421 0.98 -16.53 25.55
C ASN A 421 1.09 -15.30 24.65
N ARG A 422 2.23 -14.62 24.66
CA ARG A 422 2.51 -13.49 23.76
C ARG A 422 2.46 -13.92 22.30
N LYS A 423 3.11 -15.05 21.95
CA LYS A 423 3.08 -15.62 20.59
C LYS A 423 1.67 -16.01 20.16
N TYR A 424 0.92 -16.69 21.03
CA TYR A 424 -0.47 -17.05 20.78
C TYR A 424 -1.34 -15.82 20.50
N LYS A 425 -1.30 -14.81 21.39
CA LYS A 425 -2.05 -13.55 21.22
C LYS A 425 -1.69 -12.84 19.92
N PHE A 426 -0.40 -12.84 19.55
CA PHE A 426 0.07 -12.24 18.31
C PHE A 426 -0.49 -12.97 17.08
N VAL A 427 -0.45 -14.31 17.04
CA VAL A 427 -1.04 -15.09 15.93
C VAL A 427 -2.54 -14.86 15.80
N MET A 428 -3.27 -14.85 16.92
CA MET A 428 -4.71 -14.61 16.92
C MET A 428 -5.05 -13.19 16.44
N LEU A 429 -4.24 -12.19 16.80
CA LEU A 429 -4.38 -10.84 16.28
C LEU A 429 -4.20 -10.79 14.76
N LEU A 430 -3.20 -11.51 14.21
CA LEU A 430 -3.02 -11.59 12.76
C LEU A 430 -4.23 -12.24 12.06
N VAL A 431 -4.77 -13.32 12.64
CA VAL A 431 -5.99 -13.97 12.13
C VAL A 431 -7.17 -12.99 12.11
N ASP A 432 -7.34 -12.19 13.16
CA ASP A 432 -8.44 -11.22 13.26
C ASP A 432 -8.28 -10.01 12.32
N ILE A 433 -7.04 -9.64 11.97
CA ILE A 433 -6.74 -8.50 11.08
C ILE A 433 -6.78 -8.91 9.61
N TYR A 434 -6.19 -10.05 9.27
CA TYR A 434 -6.02 -10.50 7.88
C TYR A 434 -7.11 -11.47 7.42
N GLY A 435 -7.82 -12.12 8.34
CA GLY A 435 -8.92 -13.05 8.04
C GLY A 435 -9.96 -12.49 7.07
N PRO A 436 -10.46 -11.25 7.24
CA PRO A 436 -11.42 -10.65 6.30
C PRO A 436 -10.91 -10.54 4.86
N PHE A 437 -9.59 -10.38 4.66
CA PHE A 437 -8.97 -10.29 3.33
C PHE A 437 -8.75 -11.68 2.72
N ALA A 438 -8.40 -12.67 3.55
CA ALA A 438 -8.19 -14.05 3.10
C ALA A 438 -9.47 -14.74 2.59
N PHE A 439 -10.64 -14.23 2.99
CA PHE A 439 -11.96 -14.75 2.58
C PHE A 439 -12.83 -13.68 1.93
N LEU A 440 -12.23 -12.61 1.38
CA LEU A 440 -12.99 -11.58 0.69
C LEU A 440 -13.66 -12.18 -0.56
N LYS A 441 -14.99 -12.15 -0.60
CA LYS A 441 -15.78 -12.62 -1.76
C LYS A 441 -16.21 -11.50 -2.70
N GLY A 442 -15.67 -10.30 -2.50
CA GLY A 442 -15.87 -9.17 -3.40
C GLY A 442 -15.00 -9.31 -4.65
N CYS A 443 -15.53 -8.91 -5.80
CA CYS A 443 -14.77 -8.64 -7.01
C CYS A 443 -14.90 -7.16 -7.36
N TYR A 444 -13.83 -6.57 -7.88
CA TYR A 444 -13.78 -5.14 -8.16
C TYR A 444 -14.04 -4.90 -9.64
N ASP A 445 -15.08 -4.14 -9.93
CA ASP A 445 -15.37 -3.60 -11.26
C ASP A 445 -14.22 -2.69 -11.67
N ASP A 446 -13.67 -2.93 -12.86
CA ASP A 446 -12.57 -2.17 -13.47
C ASP A 446 -13.03 -1.49 -14.78
N MET A 447 -14.34 -1.23 -14.92
CA MET A 447 -14.94 -0.73 -16.15
C MET A 447 -14.44 0.65 -16.57
N ASN A 448 -14.20 1.57 -15.63
CA ASN A 448 -13.57 2.86 -15.91
C ASN A 448 -12.14 2.64 -16.38
N LEU A 449 -11.37 1.78 -15.70
CA LEU A 449 -10.00 1.46 -16.10
C LEU A 449 -9.95 0.84 -17.50
N GLU A 450 -10.87 -0.07 -17.81
CA GLU A 450 -11.04 -0.67 -19.13
C GLU A 450 -11.41 0.39 -20.17
N ARG A 451 -12.33 1.31 -19.86
CA ARG A 451 -12.66 2.43 -20.76
C ARG A 451 -11.44 3.31 -21.04
N LEU A 452 -10.67 3.66 -20.01
CA LEU A 452 -9.43 4.43 -20.15
C LEU A 452 -8.45 3.68 -21.08
N ARG A 453 -8.25 2.38 -20.84
CA ARG A 453 -7.40 1.51 -21.66
C ARG A 453 -7.88 1.45 -23.11
N MET A 454 -9.19 1.33 -23.34
CA MET A 454 -9.78 1.29 -24.70
C MET A 454 -9.61 2.61 -25.47
N THR A 455 -9.32 3.72 -24.78
CA THR A 455 -8.90 4.96 -25.47
C THR A 455 -7.46 4.92 -25.96
N MET A 456 -6.69 3.91 -25.54
CA MET A 456 -5.31 3.67 -25.96
C MET A 456 -5.23 2.69 -27.12
N LYS A 457 -4.43 3.06 -28.12
CA LYS A 457 -4.01 2.13 -29.16
C LYS A 457 -2.83 1.34 -28.61
N MET A 458 -2.79 0.03 -28.86
CA MET A 458 -1.69 -0.85 -28.42
C MET A 458 -0.94 -1.37 -29.65
N ASN A 459 -0.50 -0.44 -30.49
CA ASN A 459 0.02 -0.77 -31.82
C ASN A 459 1.54 -0.61 -31.91
N THR A 460 2.15 0.15 -31.00
CA THR A 460 3.58 0.45 -30.98
C THR A 460 4.26 -0.12 -29.72
N LEU A 461 5.59 -0.21 -29.75
CA LEU A 461 6.37 -0.56 -28.57
C LEU A 461 6.20 0.48 -27.44
N GLU A 462 6.06 1.75 -27.79
CA GLU A 462 5.79 2.83 -26.83
C GLU A 462 4.45 2.62 -26.12
N ASP A 463 3.43 2.17 -26.83
CA ASP A 463 2.13 1.87 -26.22
C ASP A 463 2.23 0.70 -25.23
N GLN A 464 2.99 -0.35 -25.60
CA GLN A 464 3.21 -1.52 -24.76
C GLN A 464 3.92 -1.18 -23.44
N MET A 465 4.77 -0.16 -23.42
CA MET A 465 5.41 0.33 -22.19
C MET A 465 4.39 0.83 -21.16
N PHE A 466 3.21 1.28 -21.60
CA PHE A 466 2.13 1.73 -20.73
C PHE A 466 0.99 0.71 -20.61
N ASN A 467 1.26 -0.57 -20.85
CA ASN A 467 0.26 -1.62 -20.64
C ASN A 467 -0.14 -1.73 -19.16
N PHE A 468 -1.43 -1.66 -18.89
CA PHE A 468 -2.03 -1.94 -17.57
C PHE A 468 -3.22 -2.90 -17.67
N ASP A 469 -3.27 -3.71 -18.73
CA ASP A 469 -4.31 -4.72 -18.91
C ASP A 469 -4.02 -5.98 -18.06
N PRO A 470 -4.80 -6.24 -16.99
CA PRO A 470 -4.57 -7.41 -16.14
C PRO A 470 -4.73 -8.73 -16.91
N ARG A 471 -5.44 -8.77 -18.05
CA ARG A 471 -5.59 -10.00 -18.87
C ARG A 471 -4.30 -10.43 -19.55
N THR A 472 -3.30 -9.56 -19.62
CA THR A 472 -1.98 -9.89 -20.17
C THR A 472 -1.09 -10.64 -19.18
N ILE A 473 -1.55 -10.82 -17.94
CA ILE A 473 -0.80 -11.50 -16.89
C ILE A 473 -1.03 -13.01 -16.96
N HIS A 474 0.03 -13.77 -17.18
CA HIS A 474 0.03 -15.22 -16.99
C HIS A 474 0.41 -15.54 -15.54
N TRP A 475 -0.59 -15.62 -14.64
CA TRP A 475 -0.38 -15.65 -13.20
C TRP A 475 0.61 -16.71 -12.70
N GLU A 476 0.50 -17.95 -13.18
CA GLU A 476 1.41 -19.03 -12.77
C GLU A 476 2.87 -18.72 -13.12
N GLU A 477 3.12 -18.27 -14.35
CA GLU A 477 4.47 -17.93 -14.83
C GLU A 477 4.97 -16.64 -14.18
N TYR A 478 4.11 -15.64 -13.97
CA TYR A 478 4.44 -14.42 -13.23
C TYR A 478 4.86 -14.75 -11.80
N PHE A 479 4.08 -15.57 -11.07
CA PHE A 479 4.45 -15.96 -9.71
C PHE A 479 5.76 -16.76 -9.69
N TYR A 480 5.87 -17.78 -10.54
CA TYR A 480 7.02 -18.69 -10.55
C TYR A 480 8.31 -18.02 -11.03
N ARG A 481 8.29 -17.25 -12.13
CA ARG A 481 9.51 -16.67 -12.74
C ARG A 481 9.88 -15.28 -12.23
N ILE A 482 8.91 -14.51 -11.75
CA ILE A 482 9.11 -13.07 -11.50
C ILE A 482 8.90 -12.75 -10.03
N HIS A 483 7.70 -13.00 -9.49
CA HIS A 483 7.35 -12.54 -8.16
C HIS A 483 8.04 -13.30 -7.03
N ILE A 484 8.00 -14.64 -7.04
CA ILE A 484 8.67 -15.45 -5.99
C ILE A 484 10.19 -15.21 -5.99
N PRO A 485 10.90 -15.24 -7.14
CA PRO A 485 12.32 -14.88 -7.18
C PRO A 485 12.58 -13.46 -6.67
N GLY A 486 11.73 -12.49 -7.01
CA GLY A 486 11.79 -11.13 -6.50
C GLY A 486 11.67 -11.07 -4.98
N VAL A 487 10.68 -11.75 -4.40
CA VAL A 487 10.51 -11.85 -2.94
C VAL A 487 11.77 -12.41 -2.28
N LEU A 488 12.35 -13.46 -2.85
CA LEU A 488 13.58 -14.06 -2.30
C LEU A 488 14.76 -13.10 -2.39
N LYS A 489 14.98 -12.48 -3.55
CA LYS A 489 16.09 -11.54 -3.78
C LYS A 489 16.03 -10.33 -2.86
N TYR A 490 14.84 -9.78 -2.63
CA TYR A 490 14.68 -8.48 -1.97
C TYR A 490 14.28 -8.55 -0.50
N LEU A 491 13.59 -9.61 -0.08
CA LEU A 491 13.02 -9.73 1.26
C LEU A 491 13.59 -10.89 2.08
N CYS A 492 14.19 -11.91 1.44
CA CYS A 492 14.91 -12.99 2.11
C CYS A 492 16.42 -12.74 1.98
N LYS A 493 16.93 -11.77 2.75
CA LYS A 493 18.37 -11.65 3.01
C LYS A 493 18.79 -12.53 4.18
#